data_AF-A0A959J034-F1
#
_entry.id   AF-A0A959J034-F1
#
_cell.length_a   1.000
_cell.length_b   1.000
_cell.length_c   1.000
_cell.angle_alpha   90.00
_cell.angle_beta   90.00
_cell.angle_gamma   90.00
#
_symmetry.space_group_name_H-M   'P 1'
#
loop_
_entity.id
_entity.type
_entity.pdbx_description
1 polymer ?
#
loop_
_entity_poly.entity_id
_entity_poly.type
_entity_poly.pdbx_seq_one_letter_code
_entity_poly.pdbx_strand_id
1 'polypeptide(L)'
;MKYAIIPYIALGLILSLAIGIEFNCVGQEMFPTYYGSPFVFKEESPGSSMEYFYSISGLMLNVLVWSTFLFFIDKMIQAIIGKLSRPKWIGISYKIIIGLMIVFTTLNIAIDSIMIGRGFDKGLNYWYWDMDKEAKDWGMTCKGEVITFRK
;
A
#
# COMPACT_ATOMS: atom_id res chain seq x y z
N MET A 1 -4.60 8.61 18.32
CA MET A 1 -3.13 8.37 18.18
C MET A 1 -2.31 9.66 18.15
N LYS A 2 -0.98 9.64 18.37
CA LYS A 2 -0.12 10.78 17.97
C LYS A 2 -0.18 10.90 16.45
N TYR A 3 -0.23 12.13 15.91
CA TYR A 3 -0.44 12.38 14.48
C TYR A 3 0.56 11.67 13.56
N ALA A 4 1.81 11.46 14.00
CA ALA A 4 2.85 10.77 13.23
C ALA A 4 2.66 9.24 13.12
N ILE A 5 1.86 8.62 13.99
CA ILE A 5 1.62 7.16 13.96
C ILE A 5 0.71 6.77 12.79
N ILE A 6 -0.21 7.66 12.40
CA ILE A 6 -1.15 7.44 11.30
C ILE A 6 -0.44 7.22 9.95
N PRO A 7 0.42 8.14 9.47
CA PRO A 7 1.11 7.96 8.20
C PRO A 7 2.07 6.77 8.22
N TYR A 8 2.64 6.45 9.40
CA TYR A 8 3.45 5.25 9.56
C TYR A 8 2.61 3.98 9.32
N ILE A 9 1.48 3.82 10.00
CA ILE A 9 0.57 2.67 9.81
C ILE A 9 0.03 2.61 8.37
N ALA A 10 -0.30 3.77 7.78
CA ALA A 10 -0.76 3.85 6.40
C ALA A 10 0.28 3.29 5.42
N LEU A 11 1.56 3.66 5.60
CA LEU A 11 2.65 3.13 4.79
C LEU A 11 2.75 1.61 4.87
N GLY A 12 2.69 1.03 6.07
CA GLY A 12 2.71 -0.42 6.27
C GLY A 12 1.54 -1.13 5.60
N LEU A 13 0.33 -0.57 5.69
CA LEU A 13 -0.85 -1.13 5.03
C LEU A 13 -0.71 -1.14 3.50
N ILE A 14 -0.22 -0.06 2.92
CA ILE A 14 0.00 0.06 1.47
C ILE A 14 1.03 -0.96 1.02
N LEU A 15 2.18 -1.00 1.69
CA LEU A 15 3.28 -1.92 1.38
C LEU A 15 2.85 -3.40 1.48
N SER A 16 2.03 -3.74 2.48
CA SER A 16 1.53 -5.11 2.65
C SER A 16 0.62 -5.60 1.52
N LEU A 17 0.08 -4.69 0.69
CA LEU A 17 -0.94 -5.00 -0.31
C LEU A 17 -2.13 -5.81 0.24
N ALA A 18 -2.43 -5.70 1.55
CA ALA A 18 -3.53 -6.43 2.16
C ALA A 18 -4.87 -6.11 1.49
N ILE A 19 -5.01 -4.88 0.99
CA ILE A 19 -6.12 -4.40 0.18
C ILE A 19 -5.54 -3.57 -0.96
N GLY A 20 -5.78 -3.98 -2.20
CA GLY A 20 -5.25 -3.29 -3.37
C GLY A 20 -5.88 -3.77 -4.68
N ILE A 21 -5.34 -3.27 -5.78
CA ILE A 21 -5.68 -3.64 -7.13
C ILE A 21 -4.41 -4.22 -7.76
N GLU A 22 -4.51 -5.44 -8.26
CA GLU A 22 -3.48 -6.08 -9.06
C GLU A 22 -3.85 -5.91 -10.53
N PHE A 23 -2.94 -5.37 -11.32
CA PHE A 23 -3.13 -5.18 -12.75
C PHE A 23 -2.33 -6.25 -13.49
N ASN A 24 -3.05 -7.24 -14.00
CA ASN A 24 -2.49 -8.28 -14.85
C ASN A 24 -2.58 -7.82 -16.31
N CYS A 25 -1.44 -7.75 -16.99
CA CYS A 25 -1.36 -7.36 -18.39
C CYS A 25 -1.12 -8.59 -19.26
N VAL A 26 -1.95 -8.77 -20.29
CA VAL A 26 -1.85 -9.91 -21.23
C VAL A 26 -1.53 -9.38 -22.62
N GLY A 27 -0.55 -10.01 -23.28
CA GLY A 27 -0.13 -9.68 -24.64
C GLY A 27 0.99 -10.59 -25.15
N GLN A 28 1.72 -10.13 -26.18
CA GLN A 28 2.68 -10.97 -26.91
C GLN A 28 4.06 -11.09 -26.23
N GLU A 29 4.39 -10.17 -25.31
CA GLU A 29 5.66 -10.14 -24.58
C GLU A 29 5.46 -10.31 -23.07
N MET A 30 6.52 -10.70 -22.34
CA MET A 30 6.49 -10.71 -20.87
C MET A 30 6.39 -9.27 -20.36
N PHE A 31 5.37 -9.01 -19.55
CA PHE A 31 5.07 -7.68 -19.01
C PHE A 31 4.98 -7.75 -17.49
N PRO A 32 5.42 -6.70 -16.79
CA PRO A 32 5.38 -6.66 -15.34
C PRO A 32 3.95 -6.64 -14.79
N THR A 33 3.80 -7.15 -13.57
CA THR A 33 2.56 -7.03 -12.80
C THR A 33 2.60 -5.76 -11.96
N TYR A 34 1.54 -4.94 -12.05
CA TYR A 34 1.45 -3.69 -11.30
C TYR A 34 0.47 -3.82 -10.12
N TYR A 35 0.76 -3.07 -9.06
CA TYR A 35 -0.05 -3.04 -7.85
C TYR A 35 -0.41 -1.60 -7.47
N GLY A 36 -1.67 -1.38 -7.10
CA GLY A 36 -2.20 -0.09 -6.68
C GLY A 36 -3.08 -0.15 -5.44
N SER A 37 -3.17 0.96 -4.70
CA SER A 37 -4.09 1.09 -3.55
C SER A 37 -4.31 2.54 -3.09
N PRO A 38 -5.13 3.37 -3.78
CA PRO A 38 -5.81 3.20 -5.07
C PRO A 38 -4.96 3.60 -6.30
N PHE A 39 -3.84 4.28 -6.10
CA PHE A 39 -2.89 4.63 -7.17
C PHE A 39 -1.84 3.53 -7.31
N VAL A 40 -1.36 3.30 -8.52
CA VAL A 40 -0.28 2.33 -8.76
C VAL A 40 1.01 2.83 -8.15
N PHE A 41 1.70 1.95 -7.43
CA PHE A 41 2.90 2.30 -6.69
C PHE A 41 3.97 1.22 -6.66
N LYS A 42 3.66 0.00 -7.07
CA LYS A 42 4.57 -1.15 -7.02
C LYS A 42 4.45 -1.97 -8.31
N GLU A 43 5.58 -2.44 -8.80
CA GLU A 43 5.74 -3.22 -10.03
C GLU A 43 6.68 -4.40 -9.73
N GLU A 44 6.32 -5.60 -10.19
CA GLU A 44 7.16 -6.81 -10.08
C GLU A 44 8.06 -6.98 -11.31
N SER A 45 9.36 -7.18 -11.10
CA SER A 45 10.33 -7.33 -12.18
C SER A 45 10.04 -8.59 -13.03
N PRO A 46 9.93 -8.47 -14.37
CA PRO A 46 9.76 -9.64 -15.24
C PRO A 46 10.95 -10.60 -15.20
N GLY A 47 12.14 -10.10 -14.85
CA GLY A 47 13.39 -10.86 -14.82
C GLY A 47 13.75 -11.48 -13.46
N SER A 48 13.06 -11.09 -12.38
CA SER A 48 13.28 -11.58 -11.02
C SER A 48 12.03 -11.42 -10.17
N SER A 49 11.38 -12.53 -9.82
CA SER A 49 10.12 -12.54 -9.04
C SER A 49 10.27 -12.10 -7.58
N MET A 50 11.46 -11.64 -7.16
CA MET A 50 11.72 -11.12 -5.81
C MET A 50 12.05 -9.63 -5.79
N GLU A 51 12.28 -9.01 -6.95
CA GLU A 51 12.62 -7.59 -7.03
C GLU A 51 11.39 -6.76 -7.38
N TYR A 52 11.11 -5.77 -6.54
CA TYR A 52 10.04 -4.81 -6.76
C TYR A 52 10.58 -3.42 -7.08
N PHE A 53 9.94 -2.77 -8.05
CA PHE A 53 10.12 -1.36 -8.36
C PHE A 53 8.96 -0.56 -7.80
N TYR A 54 9.24 0.67 -7.36
CA TYR A 54 8.25 1.51 -6.69
C TYR A 54 8.14 2.88 -7.34
N SER A 55 6.91 3.37 -7.47
CA SER A 55 6.64 4.75 -7.82
C SER A 55 6.52 5.60 -6.56
N ILE A 56 7.42 6.58 -6.39
CA ILE A 56 7.39 7.49 -5.24
C ILE A 56 6.08 8.28 -5.20
N SER A 57 5.61 8.79 -6.34
CA SER A 57 4.37 9.57 -6.41
C SER A 57 3.15 8.72 -6.04
N GLY A 58 3.06 7.50 -6.58
CA GLY A 58 2.02 6.55 -6.25
C GLY A 58 2.01 6.20 -4.76
N LEU A 59 3.18 5.90 -4.20
CA LEU A 59 3.34 5.58 -2.77
C LEU A 59 2.92 6.75 -1.89
N MET A 60 3.38 7.98 -2.19
CA MET A 60 3.02 9.17 -1.41
C MET A 60 1.51 9.46 -1.48
N LEU A 61 0.89 9.37 -2.65
CA LEU A 61 -0.55 9.60 -2.80
C LEU A 61 -1.37 8.57 -2.04
N ASN A 62 -1.00 7.29 -2.13
CA ASN A 62 -1.65 6.24 -1.34
C ASN A 62 -1.50 6.49 0.16
N VAL A 63 -0.30 6.87 0.63
CA VAL A 63 -0.06 7.17 2.05
C VAL A 63 -0.95 8.32 2.50
N LEU A 64 -1.12 9.36 1.69
CA LEU A 64 -2.00 10.49 2.02
C LEU A 64 -3.48 10.08 2.12
N VAL A 65 -3.97 9.31 1.15
CA VAL A 65 -5.36 8.81 1.15
C VAL A 65 -5.63 7.92 2.35
N TRP A 66 -4.78 6.92 2.59
CA TRP A 66 -4.94 5.99 3.72
C TRP A 66 -4.72 6.66 5.07
N SER A 67 -3.82 7.63 5.17
CA SER A 67 -3.66 8.43 6.39
C SER A 67 -4.93 9.20 6.72
N THR A 68 -5.55 9.82 5.72
CA THR A 68 -6.80 10.55 5.88
C THR A 68 -7.93 9.61 6.31
N PHE A 69 -8.04 8.44 5.68
CA PHE A 69 -9.02 7.42 6.04
C PHE A 69 -8.84 6.90 7.48
N LEU A 70 -7.61 6.52 7.86
CA LEU A 70 -7.28 6.07 9.21
C LEU A 70 -7.53 7.15 10.27
N PHE A 71 -7.30 8.43 9.94
CA PHE A 71 -7.61 9.55 10.82
C PHE A 71 -9.10 9.63 11.14
N PHE A 72 -9.97 9.49 10.13
CA PHE A 72 -11.42 9.47 10.34
C PHE A 72 -11.87 8.26 11.16
N ILE A 73 -11.31 7.08 10.90
CA ILE A 73 -11.56 5.88 11.71
C ILE A 73 -11.14 6.12 13.17
N ASP A 74 -9.95 6.69 13.40
CA ASP A 74 -9.46 6.99 14.75
C ASP A 74 -10.43 7.91 15.49
N LYS A 75 -10.89 8.99 14.83
CA LYS A 75 -11.86 9.93 15.40
C LYS A 75 -13.21 9.28 15.69
N MET A 76 -13.71 8.44 14.78
CA MET A 76 -14.97 7.73 14.95
C MET A 76 -14.91 6.75 16.13
N ILE A 77 -13.84 5.96 16.24
CA ILE A 77 -13.63 5.02 17.35
C ILE A 77 -13.55 5.79 18.67
N GLN A 78 -12.78 6.87 18.75
CA GLN A 78 -12.68 7.68 19.97
C GLN A 78 -14.03 8.30 20.36
N ALA A 79 -14.83 8.74 19.40
CA ALA A 79 -16.18 9.26 19.65
C ALA A 79 -17.13 8.19 20.20
N ILE A 80 -17.07 6.97 19.66
CA ILE A 80 -17.84 5.82 20.15
C ILE A 80 -17.43 5.46 21.58
N ILE A 81 -16.12 5.33 21.83
CA ILE A 81 -15.56 5.05 23.17
C ILE A 81 -15.98 6.12 24.19
N GLY A 82 -16.05 7.39 23.76
CA GLY A 82 -16.48 8.50 24.61
C GLY A 82 -17.96 8.45 24.99
N LYS A 83 -18.83 7.86 24.15
CA LYS A 83 -20.29 7.76 24.37
C LYS A 83 -20.71 6.51 25.15
N LEU A 84 -19.95 5.42 25.07
CA LEU A 84 -20.22 4.20 25.84
C LEU A 84 -19.88 4.39 27.32
N SER A 85 -20.67 3.80 28.22
CA SER A 85 -20.44 3.76 29.67
C SER A 85 -19.18 2.95 29.99
N ARG A 86 -18.03 3.61 29.80
CA ARG A 86 -16.62 3.24 29.96
C ARG A 86 -16.31 1.89 30.64
N PRO A 87 -16.33 0.77 29.91
CA PRO A 87 -15.56 -0.40 30.31
C PRO A 87 -14.09 -0.06 30.04
N LYS A 88 -13.23 -0.07 31.07
CA LYS A 88 -11.78 0.19 30.94
C LYS A 88 -11.11 -0.71 29.88
N TRP A 89 -11.66 -1.90 29.65
CA TRP A 89 -11.21 -2.88 28.66
C TRP A 89 -11.24 -2.35 27.21
N ILE A 90 -12.20 -1.51 26.83
CA ILE A 90 -12.30 -1.00 25.45
C ILE A 90 -11.11 -0.06 25.13
N GLY A 91 -10.69 0.76 26.10
CA GLY A 91 -9.53 1.62 25.92
C GLY A 91 -8.21 0.84 25.85
N ILE A 92 -8.13 -0.29 26.56
CA ILE A 92 -6.96 -1.18 26.53
C ILE A 92 -6.89 -1.92 25.19
N SER A 93 -8.00 -2.51 24.72
CA SER A 93 -8.02 -3.24 23.45
C SER A 93 -7.64 -2.35 22.26
N TYR A 94 -8.13 -1.11 22.22
CA TYR A 94 -7.76 -0.15 21.19
C TYR A 94 -6.24 0.15 21.17
N LYS A 95 -5.59 0.30 22.34
CA LYS A 95 -4.13 0.48 22.42
C LYS A 95 -3.37 -0.76 21.95
N ILE A 96 -3.85 -1.96 22.29
CA ILE A 96 -3.26 -3.22 21.85
C ILE A 96 -3.33 -3.34 20.32
N ILE A 97 -4.49 -3.02 19.71
CA ILE A 97 -4.67 -3.04 18.26
C ILE A 97 -3.67 -2.10 17.57
N ILE A 98 -3.51 -0.87 18.07
CA ILE A 98 -2.51 0.06 17.51
C ILE A 98 -1.10 -0.51 17.64
N GLY A 99 -0.75 -1.09 18.78
CA GLY A 99 0.54 -1.75 18.98
C GLY A 99 0.80 -2.85 17.96
N LEU A 100 -0.19 -3.70 17.72
CA LEU A 100 -0.12 -4.74 16.68
C LEU A 100 0.04 -4.15 15.28
N MET A 101 -0.68 -3.08 14.94
CA MET A 101 -0.55 -2.42 13.64
C MET A 101 0.83 -1.80 13.44
N ILE A 102 1.44 -1.25 14.50
CA ILE A 102 2.83 -0.74 14.44
C ILE A 102 3.78 -1.90 14.15
N VAL A 103 3.69 -3.02 14.88
CA VAL A 103 4.55 -4.19 14.65
C VAL A 103 4.37 -4.74 13.23
N PHE A 104 3.13 -4.88 12.77
CA PHE A 104 2.81 -5.30 11.40
C PHE A 104 3.42 -4.37 10.36
N THR A 105 3.29 -3.06 10.56
CA THR A 105 3.88 -2.04 9.68
C THR A 105 5.40 -2.16 9.62
N THR A 106 6.05 -2.28 10.77
CA THR A 106 7.51 -2.43 10.85
C THR A 106 7.99 -3.66 10.08
N LEU A 107 7.29 -4.79 10.21
CA LEU A 107 7.63 -6.02 9.49
C LEU A 107 7.49 -5.85 7.97
N ASN A 108 6.41 -5.25 7.48
CA ASN A 108 6.23 -5.02 6.04
C ASN A 108 7.30 -4.07 5.49
N ILE A 109 7.59 -2.96 6.16
CA ILE A 109 8.67 -2.05 5.77
C ILE A 109 10.01 -2.78 5.71
N ALA A 110 10.30 -3.65 6.68
CA ALA A 110 11.54 -4.43 6.69
C ALA A 110 11.62 -5.41 5.52
N ILE A 111 10.56 -6.16 5.25
CA ILE A 111 10.48 -7.09 4.10
C ILE A 111 10.66 -6.33 2.79
N ASP A 112 9.88 -5.27 2.58
CA ASP A 112 9.96 -4.50 1.34
C ASP A 112 11.31 -3.80 1.17
N SER A 113 11.99 -3.40 2.25
CA SER A 113 13.36 -2.83 2.16
C SER A 113 14.40 -3.83 1.67
N ILE A 114 14.17 -5.14 1.84
CA ILE A 114 15.05 -6.20 1.34
C ILE A 114 14.72 -6.54 -0.11
N MET A 115 13.44 -6.45 -0.49
CA MET A 115 12.95 -6.78 -1.83
C MET A 115 13.00 -5.58 -2.81
N ILE A 116 13.41 -4.41 -2.33
CA ILE A 116 13.48 -3.19 -3.13
C ILE A 116 14.60 -3.35 -4.16
N GLY A 117 14.23 -3.34 -5.44
CA GLY A 117 15.19 -3.28 -6.54
C GLY A 117 15.86 -1.91 -6.63
N ARG A 118 16.66 -1.69 -7.67
CA ARG A 118 17.28 -0.37 -7.96
C ARG A 118 16.30 0.73 -8.37
N GLY A 119 14.99 0.54 -8.19
CA GLY A 119 13.94 1.48 -8.64
C GLY A 119 14.03 2.90 -8.05
N PHE A 120 14.72 3.07 -6.93
CA PHE A 120 14.97 4.39 -6.33
C PHE A 120 16.24 5.09 -6.85
N ASP A 121 17.03 4.44 -7.72
CA ASP A 121 18.20 5.07 -8.34
C ASP A 121 17.80 6.15 -9.35
N LYS A 122 18.72 7.08 -9.61
CA LYS A 122 18.50 8.20 -10.53
C LYS A 122 18.08 7.70 -11.91
N GLY A 123 16.87 8.09 -12.34
CA GLY A 123 16.33 7.75 -13.66
C GLY A 123 15.61 6.40 -13.73
N LEU A 124 15.49 5.66 -12.61
CA LEU A 124 14.81 4.36 -12.55
C LEU A 124 13.46 4.40 -11.80
N ASN A 125 13.02 5.58 -11.34
CA ASN A 125 11.68 5.73 -10.80
C ASN A 125 10.65 5.56 -11.92
N TYR A 126 9.74 4.60 -11.74
CA TYR A 126 8.58 4.44 -12.62
C TYR A 126 7.58 5.59 -12.33
N TRP A 127 7.44 6.51 -13.28
CA TRP A 127 6.61 7.72 -13.18
C TRP A 127 5.39 7.67 -14.12
N TYR A 128 4.90 6.49 -14.49
CA TYR A 128 3.75 6.47 -15.38
C TYR A 128 2.48 6.82 -14.61
N TRP A 129 1.95 7.99 -14.95
CA TRP A 129 0.66 8.48 -14.50
C TRP A 129 -0.50 7.85 -15.28
N ASP A 130 -0.21 7.25 -16.44
CA ASP A 130 -1.18 6.67 -17.37
C ASP A 130 -0.69 5.30 -17.86
N MET A 131 -0.93 4.27 -17.05
CA MET A 131 -0.61 2.87 -17.40
C MET A 131 -1.37 2.39 -18.63
N ASP A 132 -2.57 2.89 -18.88
CA ASP A 132 -3.37 2.46 -20.04
C ASP A 132 -2.72 2.90 -21.34
N LYS A 133 -2.11 4.09 -21.34
CA LYS A 133 -1.31 4.57 -22.46
C LYS A 133 -0.05 3.75 -22.66
N GLU A 134 0.68 3.45 -21.59
CA GLU A 134 1.87 2.60 -21.67
C GLU A 134 1.50 1.20 -22.19
N ALA A 135 0.52 0.54 -21.58
CA ALA A 135 0.06 -0.77 -22.02
C ALA A 135 -0.32 -0.79 -23.51
N LYS A 136 -1.01 0.25 -24.01
CA LYS A 136 -1.33 0.39 -25.44
C LYS A 136 -0.10 0.58 -26.31
N ASP A 137 0.87 1.38 -25.89
CA ASP A 137 2.13 1.61 -26.62
C ASP A 137 2.93 0.30 -26.77
N TRP A 138 2.79 -0.62 -25.80
CA TRP A 138 3.38 -1.96 -25.83
C TRP A 138 2.46 -3.04 -26.43
N GLY A 139 1.27 -2.69 -26.94
CA GLY A 139 0.32 -3.65 -27.51
C GLY A 139 -0.31 -4.62 -26.49
N MET A 140 -0.29 -4.24 -25.20
CA MET A 140 -0.77 -5.01 -24.06
C MET A 140 -2.17 -4.53 -23.63
N THR A 141 -2.95 -5.43 -23.04
CA THR A 141 -4.21 -5.07 -22.36
C THR A 141 -4.12 -5.42 -20.88
N CYS A 142 -4.21 -4.42 -20.01
CA CYS A 142 -4.19 -4.61 -18.57
C CYS A 142 -5.62 -4.63 -17.99
N LYS A 143 -5.86 -5.54 -17.05
CA LYS A 143 -7.11 -5.59 -16.28
C LYS A 143 -6.80 -5.53 -14.80
N GLY A 144 -7.40 -4.56 -14.12
CA GLY A 144 -7.31 -4.43 -12.66
C GLY A 144 -8.29 -5.37 -11.96
N GLU A 145 -7.77 -6.22 -11.08
CA GLU A 145 -8.54 -7.10 -10.21
C GLU A 145 -8.33 -6.66 -8.76
N VAL A 146 -9.43 -6.56 -8.01
CA VAL A 146 -9.35 -6.22 -6.58
C VAL A 146 -8.83 -7.43 -5.84
N ILE A 147 -7.74 -7.25 -5.11
CA ILE A 147 -7.13 -8.28 -4.28
C ILE A 147 -7.33 -7.98 -2.80
N THR A 148 -7.65 -9.01 -2.04
CA THR A 148 -7.73 -9.00 -0.58
C THR A 148 -6.87 -10.13 -0.05
N PHE A 149 -5.84 -9.82 0.73
CA PHE A 149 -4.83 -10.77 1.23
C PHE A 149 -4.20 -11.60 0.11
N ARG A 150 -3.12 -11.07 -0.50
CA ARG A 150 -2.35 -11.81 -1.52
C ARG A 150 -1.92 -13.17 -0.92
N LYS A 151 -2.29 -14.25 -1.63
CA LYS A 151 -2.01 -15.64 -1.26
C LYS A 151 -0.53 -15.99 -1.40
#